data_AF-A0A8S0XB93-F1
#
_entry.id   AF-A0A8S0XB93-F1
#
_cell.length_a   1.000
_cell.length_b   1.000
_cell.length_c   1.000
_cell.angle_alpha   90.00
_cell.angle_beta   90.00
_cell.angle_gamma   90.00
#
_symmetry.space_group_name_H-M   'P 1'
#
loop_
_entity.id
_entity.type
_entity.pdbx_description
1 polymer ?
#
loop_
_entity_poly.entity_id
_entity_poly.type
_entity_poly.pdbx_seq_one_letter_code
_entity_poly.pdbx_strand_id
1 'polypeptide(L)' 'MEGLRHGDQTYRCEPRGNYYKRTFLIGERINPTSKKKATAALANGDFEWARQEAREQVAAGADILDVNVGAGSVDEV' A
#
# COMPACT_ATOMS: atom_id res chain seq x y z
N MET A 1 -43.73 -11.33 -27.62
CA MET A 1 -42.50 -12.12 -27.72
C MET A 1 -41.80 -11.72 -29.00
N GLU A 2 -40.90 -10.74 -28.94
CA GLU A 2 -39.97 -10.44 -30.03
C GLU A 2 -38.61 -10.14 -29.38
N GLY A 3 -37.60 -10.90 -29.81
CA GLY A 3 -36.28 -10.93 -29.20
C GLY A 3 -35.42 -9.76 -29.64
N LEU A 4 -34.85 -9.05 -28.67
CA LEU A 4 -33.71 -8.17 -28.87
C LEU A 4 -32.45 -9.04 -28.89
N ARG A 5 -31.89 -9.24 -30.09
CA ARG A 5 -30.60 -9.89 -30.29
C ARG A 5 -29.54 -9.05 -29.57
N HIS A 6 -28.91 -9.64 -28.55
CA HIS A 6 -27.74 -9.05 -27.88
C HIS A 6 -26.63 -8.89 -28.92
N GLY A 7 -26.33 -7.64 -29.25
CA GLY A 7 -25.20 -7.28 -30.09
C GLY A 7 -23.90 -7.71 -29.42
N ASP A 8 -23.06 -8.34 -30.22
CA ASP A 8 -21.73 -8.83 -29.94
C ASP A 8 -20.78 -7.65 -29.67
N GLN A 9 -20.89 -7.01 -28.50
CA GLN A 9 -19.97 -5.96 -28.08
C GLN A 9 -18.79 -6.58 -27.34
N THR A 10 -17.81 -7.01 -28.12
CA THR A 10 -16.46 -7.24 -27.61
C THR A 10 -15.86 -5.89 -27.21
N TYR A 11 -15.73 -5.63 -25.91
CA TYR A 11 -14.98 -4.48 -25.39
C TYR A 11 -13.49 -4.71 -25.66
N ARG A 12 -13.03 -4.33 -26.86
CA ARG A 12 -11.59 -4.31 -27.16
C ARG A 12 -10.99 -3.06 -26.53
N CYS A 13 -10.20 -3.25 -25.48
CA CYS A 13 -9.37 -2.20 -24.91
C CYS A 13 -8.26 -1.86 -25.91
N GLU A 14 -8.38 -0.72 -26.60
CA GLU A 14 -7.32 -0.21 -27.46
C GLU A 14 -6.31 0.60 -26.63
N PRO A 15 -4.99 0.39 -26.80
CA PRO A 15 -3.98 1.09 -26.02
C PRO A 15 -3.88 2.55 -26.46
N ARG A 16 -4.38 3.48 -25.65
CA ARG A 16 -4.29 4.93 -25.91
C ARG A 16 -2.98 5.55 -25.40
N GLY A 17 -1.91 5.44 -26.17
CA GLY A 17 -0.72 6.28 -25.99
C GLY A 17 0.15 5.98 -24.76
N ASN A 18 1.21 6.77 -24.60
CA ASN A 18 2.29 6.50 -23.65
C ASN A 18 1.90 6.96 -22.23
N TYR A 19 1.33 6.04 -21.46
CA TYR A 19 0.70 6.27 -20.15
C TYR A 19 1.67 6.41 -18.96
N TYR A 20 2.98 6.33 -19.16
CA TYR A 20 3.91 6.29 -18.04
C TYR A 20 4.07 7.67 -17.42
N LYS A 21 3.19 7.99 -16.47
CA LYS A 21 3.50 8.92 -15.38
C LYS A 21 4.72 8.40 -14.62
N ARG A 22 5.50 9.32 -14.07
CA ARG A 22 6.66 9.04 -13.21
C ARG A 22 6.33 7.93 -12.21
N THR A 23 7.16 6.89 -12.16
CA THR A 23 7.06 5.82 -11.15
C THR A 23 7.40 6.41 -9.79
N PHE A 24 6.52 6.20 -8.81
CA PHE A 24 6.78 6.51 -7.41
C PHE A 24 7.23 5.23 -6.70
N LEU A 25 8.29 5.34 -5.90
CA LEU A 25 8.79 4.26 -5.07
C LEU A 25 8.02 4.23 -3.74
N ILE A 26 7.46 3.06 -3.41
CA ILE A 26 6.71 2.85 -2.17
C ILE A 26 7.60 2.06 -1.21
N GLY A 27 7.86 2.62 -0.02
CA GLY A 27 8.52 1.90 1.07
C GLY A 27 7.52 1.10 1.89
N GLU A 28 7.69 -0.23 1.97
CA GLU A 28 6.75 -1.18 2.58
C GLU A 28 7.14 -1.67 3.99
N ARG A 29 8.27 -1.18 4.56
CA ARG A 29 8.87 -1.77 5.77
C ARG A 29 8.18 -1.42 7.09
N ILE A 30 7.27 -0.45 7.10
CA ILE A 30 6.51 -0.04 8.30
C ILE A 30 5.28 -0.94 8.41
N ASN A 31 5.52 -2.19 8.79
CA ASN A 31 4.47 -3.17 9.07
C ASN A 31 4.90 -4.05 10.27
N PRO A 32 4.28 -3.88 11.45
CA PRO A 32 4.67 -4.54 12.68
C PRO A 32 4.27 -6.02 12.71
N THR A 33 3.35 -6.46 11.84
CA THR A 33 2.77 -7.83 11.86
C THR A 33 3.83 -8.92 11.67
N SER A 34 4.93 -8.60 10.98
CA SER A 34 6.07 -9.50 10.81
C SER A 34 7.15 -9.36 11.90
N LYS A 35 7.04 -8.37 12.81
CA LYS A 35 8.08 -7.98 13.78
C LYS A 35 7.53 -7.94 15.21
N LYS A 36 7.68 -9.04 15.97
CA LYS A 36 7.22 -9.16 17.38
C LYS A 36 7.63 -7.98 18.29
N LYS A 37 8.83 -7.43 18.10
CA LYS A 37 9.31 -6.26 18.85
C LYS A 37 8.56 -4.97 18.49
N ALA A 38 8.25 -4.79 17.21
CA ALA A 38 7.49 -3.63 16.73
C ALA A 38 6.04 -3.67 17.23
N THR A 39 5.41 -4.85 17.23
CA THR A 39 4.07 -5.03 17.82
C THR A 39 4.04 -4.63 19.30
N ALA A 40 5.02 -5.08 20.08
CA ALA A 40 5.10 -4.76 21.51
C ALA A 40 5.40 -3.27 21.75
N ALA A 41 6.24 -2.64 20.92
CA ALA A 41 6.50 -1.21 20.98
C ALA A 41 5.23 -0.40 20.71
N LEU A 42 4.48 -0.74 19.65
CA LEU A 42 3.21 -0.10 19.32
C LEU A 42 2.16 -0.24 20.42
N ALA A 43 2.03 -1.42 21.03
CA ALA A 43 1.12 -1.64 22.16
C ALA A 43 1.46 -0.76 23.39
N ASN A 44 2.72 -0.33 23.53
CA ASN A 44 3.17 0.57 24.58
C ASN A 44 3.23 2.06 24.14
N GLY A 45 2.75 2.40 22.93
CA GLY A 45 2.85 3.75 22.37
C GLY A 45 4.27 4.17 21.97
N ASP A 46 5.20 3.22 21.83
CA ASP A 46 6.55 3.47 21.34
C ASP A 46 6.61 3.36 19.81
N PHE A 47 6.78 4.50 19.15
CA PHE A 47 6.85 4.64 17.71
C PHE A 47 8.27 4.88 17.18
N GLU A 48 9.32 4.77 18.01
CA GLU A 48 10.68 5.08 17.58
C GLU A 48 11.15 4.18 16.44
N TRP A 49 10.81 2.90 16.50
CA TRP A 49 11.05 1.95 15.41
C TRP A 49 10.44 2.44 14.08
N ALA A 50 9.18 2.87 14.07
CA ALA A 50 8.50 3.34 12.87
C ALA A 50 9.13 4.62 12.31
N ARG A 51 9.56 5.54 13.19
CA ARG A 51 10.28 6.75 12.81
C ARG A 51 11.62 6.44 12.14
N GLN A 52 12.36 5.48 12.68
CA GLN A 52 13.64 5.07 12.11
C GLN A 52 13.44 4.42 10.73
N GLU A 53 12.48 3.50 10.59
CA GLU A 53 12.14 2.86 9.30
C GLU A 53 11.68 3.89 8.25
N ALA A 54 10.94 4.92 8.66
CA ALA A 54 10.52 6.00 7.76
C ALA A 54 11.73 6.77 7.22
N ARG A 55 12.66 7.18 8.10
CA ARG A 55 13.87 7.90 7.70
C ARG A 55 14.75 7.08 6.77
N GLU A 56 14.95 5.80 7.08
CA GLU A 56 15.77 4.90 6.27
C GLU A 56 15.17 4.67 4.88
N GLN A 57 13.85 4.53 4.77
CA GLN A 57 13.19 4.33 3.48
C GLN A 57 13.18 5.60 2.62
N VAL A 58 12.97 6.76 3.22
CA VAL A 58 13.12 8.05 2.52
C VAL A 58 14.56 8.23 2.03
N ALA A 59 15.55 7.92 2.88
CA ALA A 59 16.97 7.97 2.47
C ALA A 59 17.30 6.96 1.37
N ALA A 60 16.61 5.82 1.31
CA ALA A 60 16.71 4.83 0.23
C ALA A 60 15.95 5.22 -1.05
N GLY A 61 15.23 6.35 -1.06
CA GLY A 61 14.55 6.88 -2.23
C GLY A 61 13.04 6.61 -2.30
N ALA A 62 12.41 6.14 -1.23
CA ALA A 62 10.96 6.02 -1.19
C ALA A 62 10.29 7.40 -1.29
N ASP A 63 9.37 7.54 -2.25
CA ASP A 63 8.54 8.73 -2.42
C ASP A 63 7.31 8.70 -1.53
N ILE A 64 6.81 7.49 -1.26
CA ILE A 64 5.61 7.20 -0.47
C ILE A 64 5.97 6.11 0.55
N LEU A 65 5.42 6.19 1.75
CA LEU A 65 5.56 5.16 2.77
C LEU A 65 4.22 4.46 2.97
N ASP A 66 4.20 3.15 2.80
CA ASP A 66 3.10 2.29 3.21
C ASP A 66 3.25 1.99 4.70
N VAL A 67 2.19 2.28 5.47
CA VAL A 67 2.17 2.18 6.93
C VAL A 67 1.01 1.31 7.33
N ASN A 68 1.31 0.18 7.95
CA ASN A 68 0.33 -0.70 8.56
C ASN A 68 0.56 -0.73 10.07
N VAL A 69 -0.49 -0.50 10.87
CA VAL A 69 -0.45 -0.58 12.35
C VAL A 69 -1.30 -1.72 12.89
N GLY A 70 -1.94 -2.50 12.01
CA GLY A 70 -2.82 -3.61 12.36
C GLY A 70 -2.03 -4.83 12.81
N ALA A 71 -1.72 -4.86 14.11
CA ALA A 71 -1.51 -6.10 14.84
C ALA A 71 -2.77 -6.34 15.67
N GLY A 72 -3.27 -7.57 15.75
CA GLY A 72 -4.56 -7.94 16.39
C GLY A 72 -4.71 -7.65 17.90
N SER A 73 -3.90 -6.75 18.46
CA SER A 73 -3.88 -6.31 19.85
C SER A 73 -3.54 -4.81 20.00
N VAL A 74 -3.45 -4.04 18.91
CA VAL A 74 -3.17 -2.60 18.92
C VAL A 74 -4.48 -1.86 18.57
N ASP A 75 -4.85 -0.89 19.40
CA ASP A 75 -6.01 -0.03 19.16
C ASP A 75 -5.72 0.91 17.99
N GLU A 76 -6.55 0.89 16.95
CA GLU A 76 -6.36 1.64 15.69
C GLU A 76 -7.10 2.99 15.68
N VAL A 77 -7.75 3.37 16.79
CA VAL A 77 -8.68 4.52 16.88
C VAL A 77 -8.03 5.80 17.38
#